data_AF-A0AAD8HXH5-F1
#
_entry.id   AF-A0AAD8HXH5-F1
#
_cell.length_a   1.000
_cell.length_b   1.000
_cell.length_c   1.000
_cell.angle_alpha   90.00
_cell.angle_beta   90.00
_cell.angle_gamma   90.00
#
_symmetry.space_group_name_H-M   'P 1'
#
loop_
_entity.id
_entity.type
_entity.pdbx_description
1 polymer ?
#
loop_
_entity_poly.entity_id
_entity_poly.type
_entity_poly.pdbx_seq_one_letter_code
_entity_poly.pdbx_strand_id
1 'polypeptide(L)'
;MVVFQRDPIFQDYVEHASQVVVKKLAEEVTNDDDKLRAFIDELALLQKIRHPNFVQFLGAVTQSSPMMIVTEYLPKGVLCAYMKEGGQLKPLKAVRFALDIARPYEKGGMFLWVTM
;
A
#
# COMPACT_ATOMS: atom_id res chain seq x y z
N MET A 1 -11.02 1.09 1.25
CA MET A 1 -10.50 2.39 0.79
C MET A 1 -9.09 2.52 1.30
N VAL A 2 -8.12 2.83 0.46
CA VAL A 2 -6.70 2.75 0.81
C VAL A 2 -6.11 4.13 1.02
N VAL A 3 -5.20 4.29 1.98
CA VAL A 3 -4.38 5.49 2.05
C VAL A 3 -3.06 5.22 1.33
N PHE A 4 -3.06 5.23 -0.01
CA PHE A 4 -1.80 5.14 -0.75
C PHE A 4 -1.07 6.47 -0.68
N GLN A 5 0.16 6.46 -0.16
CA GLN A 5 1.12 7.51 -0.50
C GLN A 5 1.63 7.21 -1.90
N ARG A 6 1.48 8.15 -2.84
CA ARG A 6 2.14 8.05 -4.16
C ARG A 6 3.64 8.12 -3.91
N ASP A 7 4.33 7.04 -4.19
CA ASP A 7 5.78 7.01 -4.18
C ASP A 7 6.27 6.97 -5.64
N PRO A 8 7.08 7.97 -6.08
CA PRO A 8 7.58 8.01 -7.45
C PRO A 8 8.44 6.81 -7.86
N ILE A 9 8.92 5.98 -6.91
CA ILE A 9 9.70 4.77 -7.25
C ILE A 9 8.84 3.57 -7.64
N PHE A 10 7.54 3.62 -7.37
CA PHE A 10 6.60 2.54 -7.66
C PHE A 10 5.66 2.87 -8.81
N GLN A 11 5.48 1.90 -9.68
CA GLN A 11 4.45 1.92 -10.71
C GLN A 11 3.35 0.91 -10.36
N ASP A 12 2.17 1.44 -10.04
CA ASP A 12 1.02 0.64 -9.63
C ASP A 12 0.16 0.28 -10.84
N TYR A 13 -0.19 -1.01 -10.96
CA TYR A 13 -1.12 -1.50 -11.97
C TYR A 13 -2.20 -2.36 -11.33
N VAL A 14 -3.44 -2.25 -11.83
CA VAL A 14 -4.57 -3.06 -11.38
C VAL A 14 -4.82 -4.15 -12.43
N GLU A 15 -4.73 -5.41 -12.03
CA GLU A 15 -5.11 -6.52 -12.87
C GLU A 15 -6.57 -6.89 -12.59
N HIS A 16 -7.48 -6.42 -13.44
CA HIS A 16 -8.93 -6.51 -13.23
C HIS A 16 -9.47 -7.94 -13.26
N ALA A 17 -8.85 -8.85 -14.01
CA ALA A 17 -9.27 -10.25 -14.09
C ALA A 17 -9.07 -10.99 -12.76
N SER A 18 -7.93 -10.74 -12.11
CA SER A 18 -7.53 -11.39 -10.86
C SER A 18 -7.86 -10.55 -9.62
N GLN A 19 -8.35 -9.31 -9.79
CA GLN A 19 -8.60 -8.34 -8.73
C GLN A 19 -7.39 -8.15 -7.80
N VAL A 20 -6.23 -7.86 -8.39
CA VAL A 20 -4.99 -7.58 -7.66
C VAL A 20 -4.38 -6.24 -8.04
N VAL A 21 -3.56 -5.71 -7.14
CA VAL A 21 -2.67 -4.55 -7.39
C VAL A 21 -1.25 -5.06 -7.44
N VAL A 22 -0.53 -4.69 -8.50
CA VAL A 22 0.89 -4.98 -8.67
C VAL A 22 1.66 -3.67 -8.54
N LYS A 23 2.50 -3.58 -7.51
CA LYS A 23 3.49 -2.51 -7.35
C LYS A 23 4.81 -2.95 -7.95
N LYS A 24 5.21 -2.32 -9.05
CA LYS A 24 6.48 -2.58 -9.72
C LYS A 24 7.53 -1.56 -9.29
N LEU A 25 8.70 -2.03 -8.86
CA LEU A 25 9.85 -1.17 -8.61
C LEU A 25 10.47 -0.75 -9.95
N ALA A 26 10.74 0.55 -10.11
CA ALA A 26 11.39 1.05 -11.32
C ALA A 26 12.78 0.44 -11.51
N GLU A 27 13.13 0.06 -12.74
CA GLU A 27 14.43 -0.57 -13.04
C GLU A 27 15.61 0.34 -12.69
N GLU A 28 15.43 1.65 -12.87
CA GLU A 28 16.42 2.70 -12.54
C GLU A 28 16.77 2.74 -11.03
N VAL A 29 15.86 2.23 -10.19
CA VAL A 29 15.97 2.21 -8.74
C VAL A 29 16.69 0.95 -8.24
N THR A 30 16.82 -0.09 -9.06
CA THR A 30 17.51 -1.33 -8.65
C THR A 30 19.02 -1.17 -8.42
N ASN A 31 19.61 -0.09 -8.92
CA ASN A 31 21.01 0.26 -8.69
C ASN A 31 21.22 1.16 -7.44
N ASP A 32 20.15 1.53 -6.74
CA ASP A 32 20.17 2.36 -5.54
C ASP A 32 19.90 1.48 -4.31
N ASP A 33 20.97 1.13 -3.59
CA ASP A 33 20.95 0.19 -2.46
C ASP A 33 19.98 0.64 -1.34
N ASP A 34 19.84 1.94 -1.10
CA ASP A 34 18.96 2.48 -0.06
C ASP A 34 17.49 2.28 -0.42
N LYS A 35 17.13 2.52 -1.69
CA LYS A 35 15.77 2.29 -2.18
C LYS A 35 15.44 0.81 -2.29
N LEU A 36 16.42 -0.01 -2.69
CA LEU A 36 16.26 -1.46 -2.68
C LEU A 36 16.03 -1.98 -1.24
N ARG A 37 16.78 -1.47 -0.27
CA ARG A 37 16.58 -1.80 1.15
C ARG A 37 15.17 -1.42 1.60
N ALA A 38 14.70 -0.21 1.27
CA ALA A 38 13.35 0.23 1.60
C ALA A 38 12.27 -0.70 1.01
N PHE A 39 12.42 -1.14 -0.24
CA PHE A 39 11.52 -2.11 -0.86
C PHE A 39 11.50 -3.46 -0.13
N ILE A 40 12.67 -3.98 0.25
CA ILE A 40 12.77 -5.25 0.97
C ILE A 40 12.16 -5.14 2.37
N ASP A 41 12.35 -4.01 3.07
CA ASP A 41 11.77 -3.77 4.38
C ASP A 41 10.24 -3.67 4.30
N GLU A 42 9.71 -2.99 3.28
CA GLU A 42 8.27 -2.91 3.01
C GLU A 42 7.67 -4.30 2.71
N LEU A 43 8.34 -5.09 1.86
CA LEU A 43 7.95 -6.47 1.58
C LEU A 43 7.92 -7.32 2.86
N ALA A 44 8.97 -7.22 3.68
CA ALA A 44 9.08 -7.98 4.92
C ALA A 44 7.99 -7.61 5.95
N LEU A 45 7.52 -6.36 5.94
CA LEU A 45 6.38 -5.92 6.75
C LEU A 45 5.07 -6.48 6.21
N LEU A 46 4.81 -6.34 4.90
CA LEU A 46 3.60 -6.82 4.24
C LEU A 46 3.40 -8.34 4.40
N GLN A 47 4.49 -9.11 4.38
CA GLN A 47 4.43 -10.56 4.61
C GLN A 47 3.97 -10.94 6.03
N LYS A 48 4.22 -10.08 7.03
CA LYS A 48 3.91 -10.34 8.44
C LYS A 48 2.53 -9.83 8.85
N ILE A 49 2.02 -8.82 8.14
CA ILE A 49 0.75 -8.18 8.47
C ILE A 49 -0.42 -8.98 7.88
N ARG A 50 -1.30 -9.47 8.74
CA ARG A 50 -2.59 -10.04 8.36
C ARG A 50 -3.67 -9.45 9.25
N HIS A 51 -4.37 -8.45 8.73
CA HIS A 51 -5.38 -7.73 9.48
C HIS A 51 -6.45 -7.18 8.52
N PRO A 52 -7.74 -7.22 8.87
CA PRO A 52 -8.83 -6.78 7.98
C PRO A 52 -8.77 -5.32 7.53
N ASN A 53 -8.01 -4.47 8.25
CA ASN A 53 -7.82 -3.05 7.93
C ASN A 53 -6.46 -2.77 7.25
N PHE A 54 -5.80 -3.80 6.72
CA PHE A 54 -4.59 -3.69 5.92
C PHE A 54 -4.78 -4.38 4.59
N VAL A 55 -4.01 -3.94 3.58
CA VAL A 55 -4.01 -4.63 2.30
C VAL A 55 -3.41 -6.01 2.49
N GLN A 56 -4.08 -7.03 1.98
CA GLN A 56 -3.58 -8.39 2.02
C GLN A 56 -2.45 -8.54 0.99
N PHE A 57 -1.25 -8.89 1.48
CA PHE A 57 -0.16 -9.38 0.66
C PHE A 57 -0.54 -10.72 0.02
N LEU A 58 -0.32 -10.84 -1.29
CA LEU A 58 -0.61 -12.05 -2.06
C LEU A 58 0.67 -12.72 -2.58
N GLY A 59 1.69 -11.96 -2.93
CA GLY A 59 2.95 -12.49 -3.44
C GLY A 59 3.95 -11.40 -3.82
N ALA A 60 5.17 -11.80 -4.17
CA ALA A 60 6.20 -10.90 -4.69
C ALA A 60 7.13 -11.60 -5.67
N VAL A 61 7.67 -10.83 -6.60
CA VAL A 61 8.73 -11.23 -7.53
C VAL A 61 9.99 -10.46 -7.13
N THR A 62 11.00 -11.17 -6.62
CA THR A 62 12.23 -10.55 -6.08
C THR A 62 13.50 -11.00 -6.79
N GLN A 63 13.44 -12.09 -7.56
CA GLN A 63 14.61 -12.70 -8.21
C GLN A 63 14.78 -12.27 -9.68
N SER A 64 13.85 -11.50 -10.23
CA SER A 64 13.91 -10.97 -11.58
C SER A 64 13.68 -9.48 -11.59
N SER A 65 14.32 -8.78 -12.54
CA SER A 65 13.96 -7.40 -12.85
C SER A 65 12.76 -7.40 -13.81
N PRO A 66 11.73 -6.58 -13.56
CA PRO A 66 11.57 -5.68 -12.42
C PRO A 66 11.04 -6.42 -11.17
N MET A 67 11.44 -5.98 -9.98
CA MET A 67 10.87 -6.51 -8.73
C MET A 67 9.44 -6.02 -8.55
N MET A 68 8.57 -6.89 -8.02
CA MET A 68 7.14 -6.61 -7.90
C MET A 68 6.56 -7.11 -6.59
N ILE A 69 5.59 -6.37 -6.05
CA ILE A 69 4.74 -6.78 -4.91
C ILE A 69 3.31 -6.89 -5.42
N VAL A 70 2.64 -7.99 -5.10
CA VAL A 70 1.25 -8.26 -5.45
C VAL A 70 0.41 -8.23 -4.18
N THR A 71 -0.63 -7.41 -4.18
CA THR A 71 -1.60 -7.28 -3.09
C THR A 71 -3.03 -7.40 -3.61
N GLU A 72 -4.00 -7.57 -2.72
CA GLU A 72 -5.41 -7.53 -3.12
C GLU A 72 -5.80 -6.15 -3.72
N TYR A 73 -6.77 -6.17 -4.63
CA TYR A 73 -7.39 -4.96 -5.13
C TYR A 73 -8.52 -4.50 -4.22
N LEU A 74 -8.53 -3.20 -3.91
CA LEU A 74 -9.54 -2.59 -3.06
C LEU A 74 -10.40 -1.61 -3.86
N PRO A 75 -11.66 -1.98 -4.18
CA PRO A 75 -12.48 -1.25 -5.15
C PRO A 75 -12.90 0.15 -4.67
N LYS A 76 -12.81 0.42 -3.37
CA LYS A 76 -13.19 1.70 -2.77
C LYS A 76 -12.14 2.81 -2.95
N GLY A 77 -11.06 2.56 -3.70
CA GLY A 77 -10.09 3.57 -4.10
C GLY A 77 -9.38 4.26 -2.92
N VAL A 78 -8.80 5.44 -3.18
CA VAL A 78 -8.02 6.20 -2.18
C VAL A 78 -8.89 7.09 -1.30
N LEU A 79 -8.55 7.21 -0.01
CA LEU A 79 -9.25 8.09 0.94
C LEU A 79 -9.34 9.54 0.45
N CYS A 80 -8.29 10.04 -0.20
CA CYS A 80 -8.28 11.38 -0.78
C CYS A 80 -9.35 11.57 -1.87
N ALA A 81 -9.61 10.56 -2.70
CA ALA A 81 -10.65 10.62 -3.73
C ALA A 81 -12.03 10.61 -3.07
N TYR A 82 -12.22 9.74 -2.08
CA TYR A 82 -13.46 9.66 -1.31
C TYR A 82 -13.80 10.98 -0.60
N MET A 83 -12.82 11.68 -0.02
CA MET A 83 -13.05 12.99 0.59
C MET A 83 -13.38 14.08 -0.43
N LYS A 84 -12.77 14.03 -1.63
CA LYS A 84 -13.05 15.00 -2.70
C LYS A 84 -14.46 14.86 -3.27
N GLU A 85 -14.93 13.62 -3.41
CA GLU A 85 -16.26 13.32 -3.95
C GLU A 85 -17.37 13.45 -2.89
N GLY A 86 -17.07 13.10 -1.63
CA GLY A 86 -18.05 13.01 -0.54
C GLY A 86 -18.12 14.22 0.40
N GLY A 87 -17.23 15.21 0.25
CA GLY A 87 -17.15 16.37 1.16
C GLY A 87 -16.58 16.01 2.54
N GLN A 88 -16.83 16.87 3.54
CA GLN A 88 -16.31 16.65 4.90
C GLN A 88 -16.85 15.36 5.53
N LEU A 89 -15.93 14.56 6.09
CA LEU A 89 -16.29 13.38 6.86
C LEU A 89 -17.01 13.79 8.15
N LYS A 90 -18.07 13.07 8.50
CA LYS A 90 -18.68 13.16 9.83
C LYS A 90 -17.62 12.85 10.90
N PRO A 91 -17.59 13.56 12.05
CA PRO A 91 -16.55 13.40 13.07
C PRO A 91 -16.31 11.95 13.50
N LEU A 92 -17.37 11.16 13.70
CA LEU A 92 -17.24 9.74 14.07
C LEU A 92 -16.57 8.88 12.99
N LYS A 93 -16.83 9.15 11.70
CA LYS A 93 -16.16 8.47 10.60
C LYS A 93 -14.68 8.88 10.53
N ALA A 94 -14.38 10.16 10.74
CA ALA A 94 -13.01 10.66 10.76
C ALA A 94 -12.18 10.05 11.90
N VAL A 95 -12.74 9.94 13.11
CA VAL A 95 -12.07 9.28 14.25
C VAL A 95 -11.81 7.81 13.98
N ARG A 96 -12.80 7.09 13.42
CA ARG A 96 -12.62 5.68 13.05
C ARG A 96 -11.50 5.53 12.01
N PHE A 97 -11.47 6.44 11.04
CA PHE A 97 -10.41 6.47 10.05
C PHE A 97 -9.02 6.73 10.64
N ALA A 98 -8.93 7.70 11.56
CA ALA A 98 -7.69 7.99 12.27
C ALA A 98 -7.21 6.79 13.12
N LEU A 99 -8.12 6.06 13.77
CA LEU A 99 -7.79 4.86 14.55
C LEU A 99 -7.26 3.73 13.67
N ASP A 100 -7.89 3.48 12.53
CA ASP A 100 -7.45 2.45 11.58
C ASP A 100 -6.06 2.78 11.02
N ILE A 101 -5.78 4.07 10.81
CA ILE A 101 -4.47 4.57 10.37
C ILE A 101 -3.43 4.49 11.49
N ALA A 102 -3.78 4.82 12.74
CA ALA A 102 -2.82 4.93 13.84
C ALA A 102 -2.34 3.57 14.38
N ARG A 103 -3.18 2.53 14.33
CA ARG A 103 -2.85 1.17 14.81
C ARG A 103 -1.56 0.56 14.20
N PRO A 104 -1.27 0.72 12.89
CA PRO A 104 -0.02 0.26 12.28
C PRO A 104 1.28 0.81 12.88
N TYR A 105 1.27 1.98 13.53
CA TYR A 105 2.47 2.79 13.76
C TYR A 105 3.43 2.30 14.86
N GLU A 106 3.11 1.22 15.58
CA GLU A 106 3.94 0.79 16.72
C GLU A 106 5.30 0.16 16.32
N LYS A 107 5.56 -0.08 15.03
CA LYS A 107 6.86 -0.63 14.56
C LYS A 107 7.40 0.05 13.30
N GLY A 108 7.73 1.34 13.40
CA GLY A 108 8.82 1.95 12.63
C GLY A 108 8.81 1.85 11.10
N GLY A 109 7.66 1.63 10.45
CA GLY A 109 7.54 1.55 9.00
C GLY A 109 6.68 2.68 8.45
N MET A 110 7.30 3.58 7.68
CA MET A 110 6.59 4.51 6.80
C MET A 110 5.90 3.71 5.68
N PHE A 111 4.96 4.35 4.98
CA PHE A 111 4.16 3.84 3.85
C PHE A 111 2.86 3.13 4.23
N LEU A 112 1.78 3.93 4.17
CA LEU A 112 0.44 3.56 4.56
C LEU A 112 -0.16 2.52 3.60
N TRP A 113 -0.40 1.32 4.13
CA TRP A 113 -1.16 0.24 3.49
C TRP A 113 -2.48 -0.02 4.22
N VAL A 114 -3.10 1.07 4.69
CA VAL A 114 -4.28 0.99 5.55
C VAL A 114 -5.55 0.98 4.71
N THR A 115 -6.43 0.05 5.01
CA THR A 115 -7.71 -0.17 4.34
C THR A 115 -8.86 0.20 5.30
N MET A 116 -9.83 0.98 4.80
CA MET A 116 -11.07 1.38 5.49
C MET A 116 -12.34 0.91 4.80
#